data_AF-A0A956FY10-F1
#
_entry.id   AF-A0A956FY10-F1
#
_cell.length_a   1.000
_cell.length_b   1.000
_cell.length_c   1.000
_cell.angle_alpha   90.00
_cell.angle_beta   90.00
_cell.angle_gamma   90.00
#
_symmetry.space_group_name_H-M   'P 1'
#
loop_
_entity.id
_entity.type
_entity.pdbx_description
1 polymer ?
#
loop_
_entity_poly.entity_id
_entity_poly.type
_entity_poly.pdbx_seq_one_letter_code
_entity_poly.pdbx_strand_id
1 'polypeptide(L)'
;GRSRFYLSLEDDLMRIFGADRISGLMERLGMEEDVPIEAPMVNRAIAQAQQRVEAMHFDTRKNLFEYDNVMNEQRKAIYALRKQILEGRYQPEILDEQTREEMQAKLAPPPETSGPHTIESLAKTVLPKVTKIVDAHCRSILAAEGIEPAGDEPFPPGGIDAERLTHELYRHYGAMADLDDVRTDRAQIVAKAADVVARSLIQQRERIHDLAFKKVEELVFQVCPGDVHPDEWDLPALEEGVAKYFRVKISIREVEEDVDKLVDRVWKEVEAGLATKEDEFGLYTYLFYVRQFYLAEIDGQWIGHLKNIEHLRTGIGLVGYATRNPKNEYKIRGFNLFKDMWEGIEHTVLDKVLGMRLTAEQQRQAEEGAEYETAVTRANSQDRRRARGSARRQAASNEQLSRLQEAARQAMATLAQTGLKPTGEERAAAAAAITGAAAGEEDKAASGGGRRRRRGPKVGKNDPCPCGSGKLYRRCHGKDAA
;
A
#
# COMPACT_ATOMS: atom_id res chain seq x y z
N GLY A 1 2.16 57.76 4.77
CA GLY A 1 2.31 56.97 6.01
C GLY A 1 3.79 56.73 6.28
N ARG A 2 4.19 56.51 7.53
CA ARG A 2 5.58 56.15 7.90
C ARG A 2 5.59 54.86 8.72
N SER A 3 6.55 53.98 8.46
CA SER A 3 6.86 52.81 9.28
C SER A 3 8.26 52.97 9.88
N ARG A 4 8.44 52.51 11.11
CA ARG A 4 9.71 52.51 11.84
C ARG A 4 9.81 51.21 12.63
N PHE A 5 10.98 50.57 12.58
CA PHE A 5 11.27 49.35 13.30
C PHE A 5 12.22 49.65 14.46
N TYR A 6 12.01 48.95 15.58
CA TYR A 6 12.83 49.02 16.78
C TYR A 6 13.29 47.59 17.09
N LEU A 7 14.57 47.43 17.45
CA LEU A 7 15.22 46.14 17.71
C LEU A 7 16.11 46.29 18.94
N SER A 8 16.12 45.27 19.80
CA SER A 8 17.04 45.16 20.93
C SER A 8 18.19 44.20 20.57
N LEU A 9 19.34 44.39 21.20
CA LEU A 9 20.47 43.45 21.11
C LEU A 9 20.17 42.10 21.79
N GLU A 10 19.19 42.09 22.68
CA GLU A 10 18.72 40.88 23.38
C GLU A 10 17.72 40.06 22.56
N ASP A 11 17.24 40.60 21.43
CA ASP A 11 16.28 39.92 20.57
C ASP A 11 16.88 38.64 19.97
N ASP A 12 16.03 37.64 19.72
CA ASP A 12 16.46 36.32 19.22
C ASP A 12 17.27 36.38 17.92
N LEU A 13 16.96 37.32 17.02
CA LEU A 13 17.71 37.54 15.79
C LEU A 13 19.18 37.89 16.08
N MET A 14 19.40 38.77 17.06
CA MET A 14 20.73 39.25 17.44
C MET A 14 21.48 38.16 18.21
N ARG A 15 20.79 37.46 19.12
CA ARG A 15 21.35 36.35 19.89
C ARG A 15 21.89 35.21 19.03
N ILE A 16 21.22 34.87 17.92
CA ILE A 16 21.59 33.72 17.10
C ILE A 16 22.66 34.07 16.03
N PHE A 17 22.71 35.32 15.52
CA PHE A 17 23.49 35.64 14.32
C PHE A 17 24.48 36.82 14.43
N GLY A 18 24.50 37.58 15.53
CA GLY A 18 25.28 38.82 15.60
C GLY A 18 25.80 39.25 16.97
N ALA A 19 25.35 38.65 18.08
CA ALA A 19 25.63 39.13 19.43
C ALA A 19 27.13 39.25 19.72
N ASP A 20 27.93 38.21 19.46
CA ASP A 20 29.35 38.21 19.88
C ASP A 20 30.22 39.25 19.15
N ARG A 21 29.92 39.55 17.88
CA ARG A 21 30.67 40.53 17.09
C ARG A 21 30.17 41.96 17.28
N ILE A 22 28.87 42.15 17.50
CA ILE A 22 28.25 43.47 17.61
C ILE A 22 28.34 43.98 19.06
N SER A 23 28.14 43.11 20.06
CA SER A 23 28.26 43.48 21.48
C SER A 23 29.69 43.87 21.83
N GLY A 24 30.70 43.10 21.38
CA GLY A 24 32.11 43.44 21.61
C GLY A 24 32.58 44.71 20.86
N LEU A 25 31.89 45.12 19.79
CA LEU A 25 32.13 46.40 19.13
C LEU A 25 31.50 47.56 19.92
N MET A 26 30.29 47.37 20.45
CA MET A 26 29.54 48.35 21.23
C MET A 26 30.17 48.62 22.60
N GLU A 27 30.67 47.59 23.29
CA GLU A 27 31.46 47.72 24.52
C GLU A 27 32.75 48.54 24.30
N ARG A 28 33.43 48.33 23.17
CA ARG A 28 34.65 49.07 22.81
C ARG A 28 34.37 50.53 22.41
N LEU A 29 33.16 50.81 21.93
CA LEU A 29 32.70 52.15 21.58
C LEU A 29 32.14 52.92 22.79
N GLY A 30 32.00 52.27 23.95
CA GLY A 30 31.56 52.90 25.20
C GLY A 30 30.13 53.46 25.12
N MET A 31 29.21 52.74 24.48
CA MET A 31 27.81 53.17 24.35
C MET A 31 27.06 53.04 25.68
N GLU A 32 26.28 54.06 26.04
CA GLU A 32 25.45 54.09 27.26
C GLU A 32 24.18 53.24 27.07
N GLU A 33 23.76 52.55 28.14
CA GLU A 33 22.44 51.90 28.19
C GLU A 33 21.33 52.96 27.98
N ASP A 34 20.26 52.60 27.28
CA ASP A 34 19.08 53.44 26.97
C ASP A 34 19.21 54.54 25.90
N VAL A 35 20.31 54.60 25.13
CA VAL A 35 20.44 55.51 23.97
C VAL A 35 20.06 54.81 22.65
N PRO A 36 19.10 55.34 21.85
CA PRO A 36 18.79 54.79 20.53
C PRO A 36 19.98 54.88 19.58
N ILE A 37 20.40 53.73 19.04
CA ILE A 37 21.52 53.64 18.10
C ILE A 37 20.98 53.71 16.66
N GLU A 38 21.34 54.76 15.93
CA GLU A 38 21.06 54.88 14.49
C GLU A 38 22.36 54.89 13.70
N ALA A 39 22.92 53.69 13.47
CA ALA A 39 24.17 53.53 12.73
C ALA A 39 23.95 52.73 11.43
N PRO A 40 24.31 53.27 10.24
CA PRO A 40 24.20 52.53 8.98
C PRO A 40 24.98 51.21 8.97
N MET A 41 26.11 51.14 9.70
CA MET A 41 26.91 49.92 9.84
C MET A 41 26.17 48.83 10.62
N VAL A 42 25.47 49.21 11.69
CA VAL A 42 24.66 48.28 12.51
C VAL A 42 23.46 47.79 11.70
N ASN A 43 22.78 48.67 10.97
CA ASN A 43 21.68 48.29 10.07
C ASN A 43 22.12 47.28 8.99
N ARG A 44 23.31 47.47 8.39
CA ARG A 44 23.87 46.50 7.43
C ARG A 44 24.17 45.15 8.09
N ALA A 45 24.71 45.16 9.31
CA ALA A 45 25.00 43.93 10.04
C ALA A 45 23.72 43.16 10.41
N ILE A 46 22.66 43.87 10.82
CA ILE A 46 21.33 43.31 11.08
C ILE A 46 20.74 42.72 9.78
N ALA A 47 20.79 43.45 8.67
CA ALA A 47 20.30 42.95 7.37
C ALA A 47 21.05 41.68 6.92
N GLN A 48 22.38 41.63 7.11
CA GLN A 48 23.17 40.42 6.81
C GLN A 48 22.87 39.26 7.78
N ALA A 49 22.58 39.55 9.05
CA ALA A 49 22.12 38.55 10.00
C ALA A 49 20.78 37.96 9.55
N GLN A 50 19.81 38.81 9.21
CA GLN A 50 18.51 38.41 8.67
C GLN A 50 18.63 37.55 7.41
N GLN A 51 19.43 37.98 6.42
CA GLN A 51 19.68 37.20 5.20
C GLN A 51 20.26 35.81 5.50
N ARG A 52 21.14 35.68 6.50
CA ARG A 52 21.67 34.38 6.93
C ARG A 52 20.61 33.50 7.57
N VAL A 53 19.71 34.08 8.36
CA VAL A 53 18.57 33.35 8.97
C VAL A 53 17.63 32.83 7.87
N GLU A 54 17.31 33.71 6.92
CA GLU A 54 16.46 33.37 5.77
C GLU A 54 17.09 32.26 4.93
N ALA A 55 18.40 32.33 4.67
CA ALA A 55 19.14 31.28 3.98
C ALA A 55 19.13 29.95 4.76
N MET A 56 19.35 29.98 6.08
CA MET A 56 19.29 28.78 6.94
C MET A 56 17.89 28.13 6.92
N HIS A 57 16.82 28.93 7.03
CA HIS A 57 15.45 28.42 6.93
C HIS A 57 15.11 27.94 5.53
N PHE A 58 15.64 28.59 4.49
CA PHE A 58 15.52 28.13 3.11
C PHE A 58 16.16 26.75 2.94
N ASP A 59 17.41 26.58 3.38
CA ASP A 59 18.14 25.32 3.27
C ASP A 59 17.46 24.19 4.07
N THR A 60 16.94 24.50 5.27
CA THR A 60 16.19 23.55 6.09
C THR A 60 14.93 23.08 5.36
N ARG A 61 14.15 24.00 4.79
CA ARG A 61 12.94 23.68 4.03
C ARG A 61 13.25 22.94 2.74
N LYS A 62 14.29 23.36 2.02
CA LYS A 62 14.77 22.68 0.81
C LYS A 62 15.16 21.23 1.12
N ASN A 63 15.88 21.01 2.22
CA ASN A 63 16.25 19.66 2.65
C ASN A 63 15.01 18.81 2.92
N LEU A 64 14.05 19.32 3.71
CA LEU A 64 12.78 18.62 3.99
C LEU A 64 12.00 18.31 2.71
N PHE A 65 11.88 19.29 1.81
CA PHE A 65 11.19 19.16 0.53
C PHE A 65 11.81 18.06 -0.34
N GLU A 66 13.13 17.96 -0.42
CA GLU A 66 13.80 16.94 -1.21
C GLU A 66 13.54 15.50 -0.70
N TYR A 67 13.44 15.31 0.61
CA TYR A 67 13.05 14.02 1.20
C TYR A 67 11.56 13.71 0.98
N ASP A 68 10.70 14.72 1.12
CA ASP A 68 9.26 14.57 0.92
C ASP A 68 8.89 14.30 -0.53
N ASN A 69 9.62 14.87 -1.51
CA ASN A 69 9.40 14.62 -2.93
C ASN A 69 9.46 13.13 -3.28
N VAL A 70 10.43 12.39 -2.73
CA VAL A 70 10.53 10.94 -2.95
C VAL A 70 9.26 10.23 -2.44
N MET A 71 8.80 10.61 -1.25
CA MET A 71 7.58 10.05 -0.66
C MET A 71 6.31 10.45 -1.39
N ASN A 72 6.26 11.66 -1.93
CA ASN A 72 5.13 12.15 -2.68
C ASN A 72 4.93 11.38 -3.98
N GLU A 73 6.02 11.09 -4.72
CA GLU A 73 5.95 10.27 -5.93
C GLU A 73 5.50 8.83 -5.62
N GLN A 74 6.01 8.22 -4.55
CA GLN A 74 5.56 6.90 -4.10
C GLN A 74 4.08 6.91 -3.68
N ARG A 75 3.63 7.95 -2.99
CA ARG A 75 2.23 8.14 -2.57
C ARG A 75 1.31 8.23 -3.79
N LYS A 76 1.68 9.04 -4.79
CA LYS A 76 0.91 9.16 -6.04
C LYS A 76 0.72 7.80 -6.70
N ALA A 77 1.80 7.01 -6.82
CA ALA A 77 1.74 5.69 -7.43
C ALA A 77 0.81 4.73 -6.67
N ILE A 78 0.93 4.65 -5.34
CA ILE A 78 0.08 3.75 -4.52
C ILE A 78 -1.37 4.21 -4.49
N TYR A 79 -1.63 5.51 -4.42
CA TYR A 79 -2.99 6.02 -4.44
C TYR A 79 -3.64 5.85 -5.81
N ALA A 80 -2.88 5.96 -6.89
CA ALA A 80 -3.35 5.62 -8.23
C ALA A 80 -3.73 4.14 -8.33
N LEU A 81 -2.84 3.23 -7.90
CA LEU A 81 -3.15 1.79 -7.86
C LEU A 81 -4.39 1.51 -7.00
N ARG A 82 -4.45 2.05 -5.79
CA ARG A 82 -5.59 1.86 -4.88
C ARG A 82 -6.90 2.36 -5.50
N LYS A 83 -6.87 3.51 -6.17
CA LYS A 83 -8.03 4.10 -6.84
C LYS A 83 -8.49 3.22 -8.01
N GLN A 84 -7.56 2.71 -8.83
CA GLN A 84 -7.88 1.75 -9.90
C GLN A 84 -8.63 0.52 -9.37
N ILE A 85 -8.15 -0.08 -8.27
CA ILE A 85 -8.79 -1.24 -7.63
C ILE A 85 -10.19 -0.88 -7.10
N LEU A 86 -10.35 0.31 -6.50
CA LEU A 86 -11.64 0.78 -5.99
C LEU A 86 -12.65 1.09 -7.09
N GLU A 87 -12.23 1.40 -8.31
CA GLU A 87 -13.14 1.73 -9.40
C GLU A 87 -13.34 0.56 -10.36
N GLY A 88 -12.62 -0.54 -10.12
CA GLY A 88 -12.57 -1.68 -11.02
C GLY A 88 -12.06 -1.28 -12.41
N ARG A 89 -11.09 -0.36 -12.46
CA ARG A 89 -10.43 0.10 -13.70
C ARG A 89 -9.04 -0.51 -13.80
N TYR A 90 -8.61 -0.79 -15.02
CA TYR A 90 -7.27 -1.29 -15.29
C TYR A 90 -6.24 -0.16 -15.33
N GLN A 91 -6.59 0.95 -15.99
CA GLN A 91 -5.71 2.10 -16.16
C GLN A 91 -5.87 3.14 -15.03
N PRO A 92 -4.79 3.88 -14.69
CA PRO A 92 -4.90 5.01 -13.78
C PRO A 92 -5.71 6.13 -14.40
N GLU A 93 -6.49 6.83 -13.59
CA GLU A 93 -7.06 8.11 -14.00
C GLU A 93 -5.95 9.16 -14.09
N ILE A 94 -5.83 9.78 -15.26
CA ILE A 94 -4.92 10.89 -15.47
C ILE A 94 -5.65 12.18 -15.07
N LEU A 95 -5.29 12.72 -13.91
CA LEU A 95 -5.97 13.87 -13.28
C LEU A 95 -5.63 15.22 -13.95
N ASP A 96 -4.50 15.32 -14.64
CA ASP A 96 -4.06 16.55 -15.30
C ASP A 96 -4.48 16.54 -16.77
N GLU A 97 -5.39 17.44 -17.11
CA GLU A 97 -6.00 17.57 -18.45
C GLU A 97 -4.95 17.85 -19.54
N GLN A 98 -3.86 18.57 -19.21
CA GLN A 98 -2.80 18.90 -20.18
C GLN A 98 -1.90 17.71 -20.51
N THR A 99 -1.68 16.81 -19.56
CA THR A 99 -0.88 15.59 -19.77
C THR A 99 -1.73 14.38 -20.14
N ARG A 100 -3.07 14.49 -20.05
CA ARG A 100 -4.00 13.40 -20.36
C ARG A 100 -3.84 12.89 -21.78
N GLU A 101 -3.85 13.75 -22.78
CA GLU A 101 -3.77 13.31 -24.19
C GLU A 101 -2.43 12.64 -24.51
N GLU A 102 -1.31 13.23 -24.05
CA GLU A 102 0.03 12.69 -24.30
C GLU A 102 0.30 11.37 -23.56
N MET A 103 -0.20 11.24 -22.33
CA MET A 103 -0.05 10.02 -21.54
C MET A 103 -1.02 8.93 -21.97
N GLN A 104 -2.25 9.28 -22.32
CA GLN A 104 -3.26 8.34 -22.79
C GLN A 104 -2.88 7.75 -24.15
N ALA A 105 -2.21 8.53 -25.01
CA ALA A 105 -1.63 8.01 -26.26
C ALA A 105 -0.49 6.98 -26.03
N LYS A 106 0.17 7.01 -24.87
CA LYS A 106 1.25 6.07 -24.51
C LYS A 106 0.75 4.82 -23.78
N LEU A 107 -0.43 4.87 -23.20
CA LEU A 107 -1.02 3.74 -22.48
C LEU A 107 -1.73 2.83 -23.48
N ALA A 108 -1.42 1.54 -23.43
CA ALA A 108 -2.20 0.54 -24.18
C ALA A 108 -3.68 0.63 -23.75
N PRO A 109 -4.65 0.57 -24.69
CA PRO A 109 -6.07 0.71 -24.37
C PRO A 109 -6.49 -0.31 -23.30
N PRO A 110 -7.50 0.02 -22.46
CA PRO A 110 -7.98 -0.93 -21.47
C PRO A 110 -8.52 -2.19 -22.16
N PRO A 111 -8.35 -3.38 -21.54
CA PRO A 111 -8.80 -4.60 -22.16
C PRO A 111 -10.33 -4.62 -22.31
N GLU A 112 -10.77 -5.02 -23.49
CA GLU A 112 -12.19 -5.19 -23.84
C GLU A 112 -12.60 -6.66 -23.91
N THR A 113 -11.65 -7.56 -23.69
CA THR A 113 -11.84 -9.02 -23.69
C THR A 113 -11.00 -9.65 -22.59
N SER A 114 -11.47 -10.75 -22.03
CA SER A 114 -10.76 -11.53 -21.02
C SER A 114 -11.16 -13.00 -21.13
N GLY A 115 -10.28 -13.83 -21.72
CA GLY A 115 -10.59 -15.22 -22.03
C GLY A 115 -11.91 -15.36 -22.83
N PRO A 116 -12.93 -16.08 -22.32
CA PRO A 116 -14.21 -16.25 -23.02
C PRO A 116 -15.13 -15.02 -22.97
N HIS A 117 -14.77 -14.00 -22.19
CA HIS A 117 -15.62 -12.85 -21.91
C HIS A 117 -15.31 -11.69 -22.87
N THR A 118 -16.36 -11.14 -23.50
CA THR A 118 -16.33 -9.86 -24.23
C THR A 118 -17.26 -8.88 -23.53
N ILE A 119 -17.14 -7.59 -23.83
CA ILE A 119 -18.07 -6.58 -23.28
C ILE A 119 -19.51 -6.95 -23.63
N GLU A 120 -19.77 -7.36 -24.87
CA GLU A 120 -21.11 -7.75 -25.32
C GLU A 120 -21.65 -8.99 -24.57
N SER A 121 -20.82 -10.03 -24.39
CA SER A 121 -21.26 -11.26 -23.74
C SER A 121 -21.53 -11.04 -22.25
N LEU A 122 -20.66 -10.28 -21.56
CA LEU A 122 -20.86 -9.95 -20.16
C LEU A 122 -21.99 -8.94 -19.95
N ALA A 123 -22.12 -7.91 -20.80
CA ALA A 123 -23.24 -6.97 -20.72
C ALA A 123 -24.57 -7.70 -20.79
N LYS A 124 -24.72 -8.65 -21.74
CA LYS A 124 -25.90 -9.50 -21.84
C LYS A 124 -26.13 -10.36 -20.59
N THR A 125 -25.06 -10.85 -19.97
CA THR A 125 -25.11 -11.70 -18.78
C THR A 125 -25.49 -10.91 -17.52
N VAL A 126 -24.97 -9.69 -17.35
CA VAL A 126 -25.26 -8.85 -16.18
C VAL A 126 -26.58 -8.09 -16.30
N LEU A 127 -27.06 -7.84 -17.52
CA LEU A 127 -28.24 -7.01 -17.80
C LEU A 127 -29.45 -7.36 -16.92
N PRO A 128 -29.88 -8.62 -16.77
CA PRO A 128 -31.07 -8.93 -15.95
C PRO A 128 -30.91 -8.54 -14.48
N LYS A 129 -29.70 -8.66 -13.92
CA LYS A 129 -29.41 -8.33 -12.52
C LYS A 129 -29.22 -6.82 -12.34
N VAL A 130 -28.56 -6.16 -13.29
CA VAL A 130 -28.45 -4.69 -13.32
C VAL A 130 -29.83 -4.04 -13.39
N THR A 131 -30.71 -4.52 -14.28
CA THR A 131 -32.09 -4.02 -14.38
C THR A 131 -32.84 -4.17 -13.05
N LYS A 132 -32.71 -5.32 -12.37
CA LYS A 132 -33.31 -5.52 -11.03
C LYS A 132 -32.79 -4.54 -9.99
N ILE A 133 -31.49 -4.21 -10.00
CA ILE A 133 -30.90 -3.22 -9.09
C ILE A 133 -31.46 -1.83 -9.39
N VAL A 134 -31.50 -1.43 -10.66
CA VAL A 134 -32.07 -0.15 -11.11
C VAL A 134 -33.55 -0.05 -10.70
N ASP A 135 -34.35 -1.09 -10.96
CA ASP A 135 -35.76 -1.10 -10.61
C ASP A 135 -35.98 -1.06 -9.09
N ALA A 136 -35.14 -1.75 -8.30
CA ALA A 136 -35.20 -1.70 -6.84
C ALA A 136 -34.87 -0.29 -6.30
N HIS A 137 -33.89 0.38 -6.89
CA HIS A 137 -33.54 1.76 -6.57
C HIS A 137 -34.69 2.72 -6.90
N CYS A 138 -35.26 2.62 -8.10
CA CYS A 138 -36.43 3.39 -8.51
C CYS A 138 -37.62 3.18 -7.57
N ARG A 139 -37.92 1.93 -7.18
CA ARG A 139 -38.97 1.62 -6.19
C ARG A 139 -38.68 2.25 -4.83
N SER A 140 -37.42 2.28 -4.40
CA SER A 140 -37.03 2.93 -3.14
C SER A 140 -37.28 4.43 -3.15
N ILE A 141 -37.11 5.10 -4.30
CA ILE A 141 -37.35 6.55 -4.44
C ILE A 141 -38.86 6.81 -4.44
N LEU A 142 -39.61 6.09 -5.29
CA LEU A 142 -41.07 6.20 -5.36
C LEU A 142 -41.74 5.98 -4.00
N ALA A 143 -41.31 4.97 -3.25
CA ALA A 143 -41.80 4.71 -1.90
C ALA A 143 -41.49 5.85 -0.91
N ALA A 144 -40.33 6.51 -1.03
CA ALA A 144 -39.99 7.66 -0.20
C ALA A 144 -40.82 8.91 -0.53
N GLU A 145 -41.27 9.03 -1.79
CA GLU A 145 -42.16 10.09 -2.27
C GLU A 145 -43.65 9.77 -2.06
N GLY A 146 -43.98 8.57 -1.58
CA GLY A 146 -45.36 8.11 -1.41
C GLY A 146 -46.09 7.87 -2.74
N ILE A 147 -45.34 7.61 -3.83
CA ILE A 147 -45.87 7.33 -5.16
C ILE A 147 -45.92 5.81 -5.35
N GLU A 148 -47.08 5.28 -5.71
CA GLU A 148 -47.22 3.87 -6.08
C GLU A 148 -46.54 3.60 -7.43
N PRO A 149 -45.73 2.53 -7.56
CA PRO A 149 -45.04 2.21 -8.81
C PRO A 149 -46.03 1.84 -9.92
N ALA A 150 -45.90 2.50 -11.06
CA ALA A 150 -46.71 2.21 -12.25
C ALA A 150 -46.15 1.01 -13.02
N GLY A 151 -46.80 -0.15 -12.91
CA GLY A 151 -46.46 -1.34 -13.70
C GLY A 151 -45.14 -2.03 -13.31
N ASP A 152 -44.63 -2.85 -14.22
CA ASP A 152 -43.43 -3.66 -14.00
C ASP A 152 -42.12 -2.86 -14.13
N GLU A 153 -42.16 -1.68 -14.74
CA GLU A 153 -41.00 -0.79 -14.97
C GLU A 153 -41.13 0.53 -14.18
N PRO A 154 -40.86 0.52 -12.87
CA PRO A 154 -41.00 1.70 -12.02
C PRO A 154 -39.92 2.74 -12.37
N PHE A 155 -40.34 3.99 -12.57
CA PHE A 155 -39.40 5.11 -12.74
C PHE A 155 -39.91 6.40 -12.07
N PRO A 156 -39.10 7.04 -11.21
CA PRO A 156 -39.46 8.29 -10.54
C PRO A 156 -39.52 9.49 -11.51
N PRO A 157 -40.52 10.39 -11.40
CA PRO A 157 -40.63 11.56 -12.28
C PRO A 157 -39.43 12.51 -12.22
N GLY A 158 -38.77 12.59 -11.06
CA GLY A 158 -37.57 13.40 -10.83
C GLY A 158 -36.26 12.77 -11.31
N GLY A 159 -36.29 11.56 -11.86
CA GLY A 159 -35.11 10.76 -12.16
C GLY A 159 -34.52 10.07 -10.92
N ILE A 160 -33.39 9.41 -11.11
CA ILE A 160 -32.72 8.64 -10.06
C ILE A 160 -31.75 9.49 -9.23
N ASP A 161 -31.46 9.03 -8.01
CA ASP A 161 -30.26 9.41 -7.26
C ASP A 161 -29.06 8.64 -7.84
N ALA A 162 -28.25 9.31 -8.66
CA ALA A 162 -27.14 8.70 -9.38
C ALA A 162 -26.05 8.18 -8.44
N GLU A 163 -25.60 8.99 -7.47
CA GLU A 163 -24.55 8.61 -6.51
C GLU A 163 -24.94 7.35 -5.72
N ARG A 164 -26.19 7.30 -5.25
CA ARG A 164 -26.68 6.13 -4.53
C ARG A 164 -26.74 4.88 -5.41
N LEU A 165 -27.22 4.99 -6.65
CA LEU A 165 -27.24 3.85 -7.58
C LEU A 165 -25.83 3.38 -7.93
N THR A 166 -24.89 4.30 -8.18
CA THR A 166 -23.48 3.99 -8.38
C THR A 166 -22.92 3.21 -7.20
N HIS A 167 -23.25 3.61 -5.97
CA HIS A 167 -22.84 2.88 -4.78
C HIS A 167 -23.44 1.46 -4.71
N GLU A 168 -24.70 1.28 -5.11
CA GLU A 168 -25.36 -0.03 -5.16
C GLU A 168 -24.70 -0.95 -6.21
N LEU A 169 -24.40 -0.44 -7.41
CA LEU A 169 -23.65 -1.15 -8.44
C LEU A 169 -22.22 -1.49 -7.99
N TYR A 170 -21.54 -0.55 -7.32
CA TYR A 170 -20.20 -0.76 -6.77
C TYR A 170 -20.16 -1.88 -5.74
N ARG A 171 -21.16 -2.01 -4.87
CA ARG A 171 -21.23 -3.12 -3.92
C ARG A 171 -21.25 -4.45 -4.67
N HIS A 172 -22.18 -4.59 -5.62
CA HIS A 172 -22.38 -5.85 -6.34
C HIS A 172 -21.25 -6.23 -7.30
N TYR A 173 -20.62 -5.27 -7.95
CA TYR A 173 -19.69 -5.54 -9.06
C TYR A 173 -18.31 -4.89 -8.90
N GLY A 174 -18.16 -3.93 -7.99
CA GLY A 174 -16.97 -3.09 -7.91
C GLY A 174 -16.85 -2.06 -9.03
N ALA A 175 -17.93 -1.83 -9.77
CA ALA A 175 -17.94 -0.92 -10.89
C ALA A 175 -18.46 0.46 -10.46
N MET A 176 -17.67 1.51 -10.72
CA MET A 176 -18.09 2.89 -10.54
C MET A 176 -18.68 3.44 -11.84
N ALA A 177 -20.00 3.35 -11.99
CA ALA A 177 -20.73 3.93 -13.11
C ALA A 177 -21.15 5.37 -12.80
N ASP A 178 -20.64 6.35 -13.55
CA ASP A 178 -21.18 7.71 -13.55
C ASP A 178 -22.48 7.72 -14.35
N LEU A 179 -23.58 8.10 -13.69
CA LEU A 179 -24.95 8.05 -14.25
C LEU A 179 -25.64 9.42 -14.20
N ASP A 180 -24.93 10.50 -13.86
CA ASP A 180 -25.53 11.82 -13.69
C ASP A 180 -26.10 12.38 -15.01
N ASP A 181 -25.45 12.09 -16.12
CA ASP A 181 -25.84 12.48 -17.48
C ASP A 181 -27.11 11.79 -17.99
N VAL A 182 -27.37 10.56 -17.52
CA VAL A 182 -28.50 9.73 -17.97
C VAL A 182 -29.61 9.58 -16.92
N ARG A 183 -29.51 10.26 -15.78
CA ARG A 183 -30.36 10.05 -14.60
C ARG A 183 -31.88 10.17 -14.81
N THR A 184 -32.33 10.72 -15.93
CA THR A 184 -33.74 10.92 -16.28
C THR A 184 -34.29 9.90 -17.29
N ASP A 185 -33.47 8.98 -17.80
CA ASP A 185 -33.88 7.99 -18.80
C ASP A 185 -33.52 6.57 -18.34
N ARG A 186 -34.54 5.79 -17.96
CA ARG A 186 -34.38 4.41 -17.47
C ARG A 186 -33.60 3.53 -18.46
N ALA A 187 -33.92 3.61 -19.76
CA ALA A 187 -33.30 2.75 -20.75
C ALA A 187 -31.81 3.06 -20.90
N GLN A 188 -31.46 4.35 -20.90
CA GLN A 188 -30.06 4.79 -20.94
C GLN A 188 -29.30 4.43 -19.65
N ILE A 189 -29.93 4.56 -18.48
CA ILE A 189 -29.34 4.14 -17.19
C ILE A 189 -28.99 2.65 -17.22
N VAL A 190 -29.94 1.80 -17.60
CA VAL A 190 -29.74 0.34 -17.63
C VAL A 190 -28.64 -0.03 -18.63
N ALA A 191 -28.68 0.54 -19.84
CA ALA A 191 -27.67 0.29 -20.87
C ALA A 191 -26.26 0.72 -20.43
N LYS A 192 -26.14 1.96 -19.93
CA LYS A 192 -24.85 2.51 -19.45
C LYS A 192 -24.31 1.74 -18.26
N ALA A 193 -25.16 1.42 -17.29
CA ALA A 193 -24.77 0.62 -16.12
C ALA A 193 -24.29 -0.79 -16.52
N ALA A 194 -24.99 -1.46 -17.43
CA ALA A 194 -24.60 -2.78 -17.91
C ALA A 194 -23.26 -2.77 -18.67
N ASP A 195 -23.03 -1.78 -19.54
CA ASP A 195 -21.76 -1.61 -20.27
C ASP A 195 -20.59 -1.34 -19.30
N VAL A 196 -20.74 -0.39 -18.38
CA VAL A 196 -19.67 -0.05 -17.42
C VAL A 196 -19.36 -1.22 -16.50
N VAL A 197 -20.38 -1.94 -16.02
CA VAL A 197 -20.20 -3.16 -15.21
C VAL A 197 -19.44 -4.21 -16.01
N ALA A 198 -19.83 -4.48 -17.26
CA ALA A 198 -19.15 -5.47 -18.10
C ALA A 198 -17.67 -5.12 -18.32
N ARG A 199 -17.36 -3.88 -18.70
CA ARG A 199 -15.99 -3.38 -18.86
C ARG A 199 -15.18 -3.49 -17.58
N SER A 200 -15.78 -3.13 -16.44
CA SER A 200 -15.11 -3.18 -15.14
C SER A 200 -14.77 -4.62 -14.74
N LEU A 201 -15.67 -5.58 -14.97
CA LEU A 201 -15.42 -6.99 -14.66
C LEU A 201 -14.29 -7.57 -15.51
N ILE A 202 -14.25 -7.25 -16.81
CA ILE A 202 -13.16 -7.64 -17.72
C ILE A 202 -11.83 -7.09 -17.21
N GLN A 203 -11.78 -5.80 -16.90
CA GLN A 203 -10.57 -5.14 -16.41
C GLN A 203 -10.10 -5.69 -15.05
N GLN A 204 -11.02 -5.99 -14.13
CA GLN A 204 -10.70 -6.63 -12.86
C GLN A 204 -10.14 -8.04 -13.06
N ARG A 205 -10.68 -8.81 -14.03
CA ARG A 205 -10.24 -10.16 -14.37
C ARG A 205 -8.86 -10.16 -15.03
N GLU A 206 -8.63 -9.30 -16.01
CA GLU A 206 -7.33 -9.19 -16.67
C GLU A 206 -6.23 -8.82 -15.69
N ARG A 207 -6.50 -7.93 -14.72
CA ARG A 207 -5.51 -7.58 -13.69
C ARG A 207 -4.96 -8.78 -12.93
N ILE A 208 -5.79 -9.77 -12.60
CA ILE A 208 -5.32 -10.97 -11.91
C ILE A 208 -4.69 -11.97 -12.90
N HIS A 209 -5.15 -12.01 -14.15
CA HIS A 209 -4.53 -12.80 -15.21
C HIS A 209 -3.11 -12.31 -15.51
N ASP A 210 -2.90 -11.01 -15.70
CA ASP A 210 -1.58 -10.41 -15.95
C ASP A 210 -0.61 -10.66 -14.80
N LEU A 211 -1.11 -10.57 -13.56
CA LEU A 211 -0.33 -10.88 -12.38
C LEU A 211 0.10 -12.36 -12.35
N ALA A 212 -0.80 -13.26 -12.71
CA ALA A 212 -0.49 -14.68 -12.84
C ALA A 212 0.46 -14.96 -14.01
N PHE A 213 0.26 -14.31 -15.17
CA PHE A 213 1.09 -14.44 -16.36
C PHE A 213 2.53 -13.99 -16.08
N LYS A 214 2.71 -12.81 -15.47
CA LYS A 214 4.02 -12.35 -14.99
C LYS A 214 4.68 -13.37 -14.09
N LYS A 215 3.90 -14.03 -13.20
CA LYS A 215 4.45 -15.06 -12.32
C LYS A 215 4.83 -16.34 -13.06
N VAL A 216 4.12 -16.70 -14.13
CA VAL A 216 4.52 -17.78 -15.04
C VAL A 216 5.83 -17.43 -15.73
N GLU A 217 5.96 -16.24 -16.31
CA GLU A 217 7.20 -15.76 -16.93
C GLU A 217 8.38 -15.83 -15.95
N GLU A 218 8.21 -15.33 -14.73
CA GLU A 218 9.25 -15.40 -13.69
C GLU A 218 9.70 -16.84 -13.40
N LEU A 219 8.75 -17.79 -13.28
CA LEU A 219 9.08 -19.19 -13.03
C LEU A 219 9.78 -19.84 -14.23
N VAL A 220 9.30 -19.58 -15.45
CA VAL A 220 9.88 -20.12 -16.68
C VAL A 220 11.28 -19.56 -16.87
N PHE A 221 11.47 -18.23 -16.81
CA PHE A 221 12.80 -17.63 -16.98
C PHE A 221 13.80 -18.04 -15.90
N GLN A 222 13.33 -18.35 -14.68
CA GLN A 222 14.21 -18.82 -13.62
C GLN A 222 14.74 -20.24 -13.87
N VAL A 223 13.95 -21.12 -14.48
CA VAL A 223 14.26 -22.56 -14.64
C VAL A 223 14.72 -22.90 -16.07
N CYS A 224 14.19 -22.18 -17.06
CA CYS A 224 14.35 -22.37 -18.49
C CYS A 224 14.71 -21.02 -19.15
N PRO A 225 15.90 -20.48 -18.88
CA PRO A 225 16.29 -19.18 -19.42
C PRO A 225 16.62 -19.28 -20.92
N GLY A 226 16.36 -18.20 -21.67
CA GLY A 226 16.49 -18.18 -23.13
C GLY A 226 17.93 -18.19 -23.66
N ASP A 227 18.93 -18.04 -22.80
CA ASP A 227 20.34 -18.19 -23.14
C ASP A 227 20.85 -19.64 -23.01
N VAL A 228 20.01 -20.55 -22.48
CA VAL A 228 20.30 -21.98 -22.35
C VAL A 228 19.52 -22.76 -23.41
N HIS A 229 20.17 -23.76 -24.01
CA HIS A 229 19.56 -24.58 -25.04
C HIS A 229 18.34 -25.37 -24.48
N PRO A 230 17.21 -25.49 -25.23
CA PRO A 230 16.00 -26.13 -24.72
C PRO A 230 16.17 -27.54 -24.15
N ASP A 231 17.08 -28.34 -24.71
CA ASP A 231 17.40 -29.69 -24.22
C ASP A 231 18.03 -29.71 -22.82
N GLU A 232 18.59 -28.59 -22.35
CA GLU A 232 19.21 -28.44 -21.03
C GLU A 232 18.25 -27.86 -19.98
N TRP A 233 17.00 -27.55 -20.36
CA TRP A 233 16.00 -27.03 -19.43
C TRP A 233 15.54 -28.07 -18.41
N ASP A 234 15.42 -27.64 -17.15
CA ASP A 234 14.90 -28.48 -16.06
C ASP A 234 13.36 -28.45 -16.04
N LEU A 235 12.75 -29.11 -17.02
CA LEU A 235 11.28 -29.23 -17.11
C LEU A 235 10.65 -29.82 -15.84
N PRO A 236 11.21 -30.87 -15.19
CA PRO A 236 10.67 -31.38 -13.93
C PRO A 236 10.63 -30.31 -12.81
N ALA A 237 11.66 -29.49 -12.68
CA ALA A 237 11.65 -28.39 -11.70
C ALA A 237 10.60 -27.33 -12.02
N LEU A 238 10.37 -27.05 -13.31
CA LEU A 238 9.29 -26.15 -13.74
C LEU A 238 7.90 -26.72 -13.40
N GLU A 239 7.66 -28.01 -13.68
CA GLU A 239 6.42 -28.71 -13.32
C GLU A 239 6.17 -28.65 -11.79
N GLU A 240 7.20 -28.90 -10.98
CA GLU A 240 7.11 -28.78 -9.52
C GLU A 240 6.81 -27.34 -9.08
N GLY A 241 7.48 -26.35 -9.68
CA GLY A 241 7.29 -24.93 -9.40
C GLY A 241 5.86 -24.48 -9.65
N VAL A 242 5.30 -24.83 -10.81
CA VAL A 242 3.93 -24.51 -11.20
C VAL A 242 2.92 -25.23 -10.29
N ALA A 243 3.14 -26.51 -9.99
CA ALA A 243 2.29 -27.27 -9.08
C ALA A 243 2.28 -26.70 -7.66
N LYS A 244 3.43 -26.20 -7.19
CA LYS A 244 3.55 -25.61 -5.85
C LYS A 244 2.87 -24.25 -5.75
N TYR A 245 3.11 -23.37 -6.71
CA TYR A 245 2.57 -21.99 -6.69
C TYR A 245 1.10 -21.95 -7.12
N PHE A 246 0.81 -22.40 -8.34
CA PHE A 246 -0.52 -22.30 -8.95
C PHE A 246 -1.46 -23.41 -8.52
N ARG A 247 -0.95 -24.49 -7.90
CA ARG A 247 -1.74 -25.67 -7.54
C ARG A 247 -2.33 -26.38 -8.76
N VAL A 248 -1.71 -26.16 -9.93
CA VAL A 248 -2.06 -26.75 -11.21
C VAL A 248 -1.00 -27.78 -11.58
N LYS A 249 -1.42 -29.00 -11.92
CA LYS A 249 -0.50 -30.03 -12.42
C LYS A 249 -0.39 -29.89 -13.92
N ILE A 250 0.82 -29.66 -14.40
CA ILE A 250 1.13 -29.59 -15.83
C ILE A 250 1.95 -30.81 -16.26
N SER A 251 1.89 -31.16 -17.54
CA SER A 251 2.71 -32.23 -18.12
C SER A 251 3.35 -31.74 -19.42
N ILE A 252 4.65 -31.49 -19.36
CA ILE A 252 5.46 -31.04 -20.49
C ILE A 252 6.21 -32.27 -21.02
N ARG A 253 5.61 -32.94 -22.01
CA ARG A 253 6.18 -34.18 -22.60
C ARG A 253 7.21 -33.94 -23.68
N GLU A 254 7.10 -32.81 -24.37
CA GLU A 254 7.93 -32.43 -25.51
C GLU A 254 8.57 -31.09 -25.17
N VAL A 255 9.88 -30.98 -25.42
CA VAL A 255 10.65 -29.76 -25.23
C VAL A 255 10.20 -28.76 -26.31
N GLU A 256 9.79 -27.57 -25.89
CA GLU A 256 9.42 -26.50 -26.80
C GLU A 256 10.66 -25.89 -27.46
N GLU A 257 10.51 -25.35 -28.66
CA GLU A 257 11.63 -24.78 -29.44
C GLU A 257 12.19 -23.48 -28.84
N ASP A 258 11.33 -22.72 -28.15
CA ASP A 258 11.66 -21.40 -27.61
C ASP A 258 10.92 -21.15 -26.29
N VAL A 259 11.49 -20.30 -25.45
CA VAL A 259 10.97 -19.94 -24.13
C VAL A 259 9.58 -19.33 -24.24
N ASP A 260 9.32 -18.50 -25.25
CA ASP A 260 8.02 -17.88 -25.45
C ASP A 260 6.92 -18.94 -25.63
N LYS A 261 7.18 -19.99 -26.43
CA LYS A 261 6.24 -21.11 -26.60
C LYS A 261 6.04 -21.89 -25.31
N LEU A 262 7.10 -22.04 -24.50
CA LEU A 262 7.02 -22.69 -23.20
C LEU A 262 6.16 -21.86 -22.23
N VAL A 263 6.34 -20.54 -22.19
CA VAL A 263 5.50 -19.61 -21.41
C VAL A 263 4.04 -19.74 -21.82
N ASP A 264 3.72 -19.69 -23.12
CA ASP A 264 2.35 -19.82 -23.63
C ASP A 264 1.70 -21.16 -23.22
N ARG A 265 2.46 -22.26 -23.29
CA ARG A 265 1.99 -23.58 -22.90
C ARG A 265 1.70 -23.67 -21.39
N VAL A 266 2.61 -23.18 -20.56
CA VAL A 266 2.40 -23.16 -19.10
C VAL A 266 1.24 -22.23 -18.74
N TRP A 267 1.17 -21.07 -19.39
CA TRP A 267 0.09 -20.11 -19.21
C TRP A 267 -1.27 -20.73 -19.50
N LYS A 268 -1.43 -21.46 -20.61
CA LYS A 268 -2.70 -22.11 -20.96
C LYS A 268 -3.23 -23.03 -19.86
N GLU A 269 -2.36 -23.79 -19.21
CA GLU A 269 -2.74 -24.66 -18.09
C GLU A 269 -3.07 -23.86 -16.82
N VAL A 270 -2.28 -22.82 -16.53
CA VAL A 270 -2.52 -21.92 -15.39
C VAL A 270 -3.83 -21.15 -15.56
N GLU A 271 -4.10 -20.62 -16.75
CA GLU A 271 -5.33 -19.93 -17.11
C GLU A 271 -6.55 -20.85 -16.95
N ALA A 272 -6.46 -22.11 -17.40
CA ALA A 272 -7.52 -23.09 -17.19
C ALA A 272 -7.75 -23.37 -15.69
N GLY A 273 -6.69 -23.41 -14.89
CA GLY A 273 -6.79 -23.51 -13.43
C GLY A 273 -7.47 -22.30 -12.79
N LEU A 274 -7.15 -21.09 -13.24
CA LEU A 274 -7.81 -19.85 -12.81
C LEU A 274 -9.29 -19.82 -13.21
N ALA A 275 -9.62 -20.24 -14.43
CA ALA A 275 -11.00 -20.33 -14.92
C ALA A 275 -11.84 -21.33 -14.12
N THR A 276 -11.28 -22.51 -13.81
CA THR A 276 -11.94 -23.50 -12.94
C THR A 276 -12.26 -22.89 -11.57
N LYS A 277 -11.33 -22.11 -11.02
CA LYS A 277 -11.51 -21.43 -9.75
C LYS A 277 -12.53 -20.29 -9.83
N GLU A 278 -12.56 -19.55 -10.93
CA GLU A 278 -13.59 -18.55 -11.20
C GLU A 278 -14.98 -19.19 -11.21
N ASP A 279 -15.14 -20.33 -11.88
CA ASP A 279 -16.39 -21.08 -11.96
C ASP A 279 -16.86 -21.60 -10.60
N GLU A 280 -15.94 -22.09 -9.75
CA GLU A 280 -16.24 -22.55 -8.39
C GLU A 280 -16.90 -21.46 -7.51
N PHE A 281 -16.52 -20.19 -7.72
CA PHE A 281 -17.00 -19.05 -6.92
C PHE A 281 -18.11 -18.26 -7.62
N GLY A 282 -18.17 -18.34 -8.94
CA GLY A 282 -18.84 -17.38 -9.80
C GLY A 282 -18.03 -16.08 -9.96
N LEU A 283 -17.97 -15.57 -11.19
CA LEU A 283 -17.17 -14.41 -11.59
C LEU A 283 -17.27 -13.21 -10.64
N TYR A 284 -18.49 -12.78 -10.29
CA TYR A 284 -18.68 -11.57 -9.47
C TYR A 284 -18.15 -11.76 -8.04
N THR A 285 -18.41 -12.92 -7.45
CA THR A 285 -17.94 -13.26 -6.10
C THR A 285 -16.42 -13.42 -6.08
N TYR A 286 -15.87 -14.09 -7.10
CA TYR A 286 -14.43 -14.23 -7.30
C TYR A 286 -13.77 -12.85 -7.32
N LEU A 287 -14.20 -11.95 -8.22
CA LEU A 287 -13.64 -10.62 -8.35
C LEU A 287 -13.88 -9.73 -7.13
N PHE A 288 -14.99 -9.91 -6.41
CA PHE A 288 -15.20 -9.25 -5.12
C PHE A 288 -14.08 -9.59 -4.13
N TYR A 289 -13.73 -10.87 -3.97
CA TYR A 289 -12.65 -11.27 -3.07
C TYR A 289 -11.29 -10.82 -3.59
N VAL A 290 -11.03 -10.89 -4.90
CA VAL A 290 -9.80 -10.34 -5.50
C VAL A 290 -9.64 -8.86 -5.13
N ARG A 291 -10.70 -8.06 -5.29
CA ARG A 291 -10.70 -6.64 -4.91
C ARG A 291 -10.42 -6.44 -3.42
N GLN A 292 -11.04 -7.23 -2.54
CA GLN A 292 -10.79 -7.15 -1.09
C GLN A 292 -9.35 -7.49 -0.74
N PHE A 293 -8.76 -8.53 -1.36
CA PHE A 293 -7.36 -8.88 -1.14
C PHE A 293 -6.42 -7.77 -1.57
N TYR A 294 -6.62 -7.19 -2.76
CA TYR A 294 -5.83 -6.04 -3.20
C TYR A 294 -5.92 -4.87 -2.22
N LEU A 295 -7.12 -4.44 -1.83
CA LEU A 295 -7.29 -3.28 -0.94
C LEU A 295 -6.66 -3.50 0.43
N ALA A 296 -6.85 -4.69 1.01
CA ALA A 296 -6.25 -5.04 2.30
C ALA A 296 -4.73 -5.09 2.23
N GLU A 297 -4.15 -5.68 1.17
CA GLU A 297 -2.70 -5.76 0.99
C GLU A 297 -2.07 -4.41 0.69
N ILE A 298 -2.67 -3.60 -0.19
CA ILE A 298 -2.19 -2.24 -0.48
C ILE A 298 -2.15 -1.42 0.81
N ASP A 299 -3.25 -1.39 1.58
CA ASP A 299 -3.33 -0.59 2.80
C ASP A 299 -2.34 -1.09 3.87
N GLY A 300 -2.23 -2.41 4.06
CA GLY A 300 -1.30 -3.02 5.02
C GLY A 300 0.17 -2.75 4.68
N GLN A 301 0.57 -3.06 3.45
CA GLN A 301 1.95 -2.88 2.97
C GLN A 301 2.36 -1.41 2.93
N TRP A 302 1.45 -0.51 2.51
CA TRP A 302 1.72 0.92 2.49
C TRP A 302 1.95 1.49 3.90
N ILE A 303 1.13 1.10 4.89
CA ILE A 303 1.35 1.51 6.28
C ILE A 303 2.70 1.02 6.79
N GLY A 304 3.09 -0.22 6.46
CA GLY A 304 4.41 -0.77 6.77
C GLY A 304 5.54 0.05 6.15
N HIS A 305 5.42 0.37 4.86
CA HIS A 305 6.40 1.17 4.12
C HIS A 305 6.55 2.59 4.66
N LEU A 306 5.45 3.26 5.04
CA LEU A 306 5.52 4.59 5.67
C LEU A 306 6.38 4.57 6.93
N LYS A 307 6.28 3.51 7.76
CA LYS A 307 7.12 3.33 8.94
C LYS A 307 8.58 3.09 8.55
N ASN A 308 8.83 2.23 7.57
CA ASN A 308 10.18 1.91 7.10
C ASN A 308 10.90 3.13 6.54
N ILE A 309 10.20 3.98 5.77
CA ILE A 309 10.77 5.23 5.25
C ILE A 309 11.03 6.24 6.36
N GLU A 310 10.16 6.36 7.35
CA GLU A 310 10.40 7.23 8.51
C GLU A 310 11.68 6.81 9.27
N HIS A 311 11.85 5.50 9.47
CA HIS A 311 13.08 4.94 10.05
C HIS A 311 14.30 5.22 9.18
N LEU A 312 14.19 5.02 7.87
CA LEU A 312 15.26 5.34 6.92
C LEU A 312 15.65 6.82 6.99
N ARG A 313 14.67 7.74 7.00
CA ARG A 313 14.90 9.18 7.07
C ARG A 313 15.65 9.58 8.33
N THR A 314 15.28 9.01 9.48
CA THR A 314 15.93 9.31 10.76
C THR A 314 17.35 8.73 10.82
N GLY A 315 17.59 7.55 10.22
CA GLY A 315 18.87 6.86 10.24
C GLY A 315 19.88 7.31 9.16
N ILE A 316 19.42 7.88 8.04
CA ILE A 316 20.28 8.16 6.88
C ILE A 316 21.37 9.19 7.16
N GLY A 317 21.18 10.06 8.16
CA GLY A 317 22.20 11.01 8.59
C GLY A 317 23.52 10.34 8.99
N LEU A 318 23.48 9.09 9.48
CA LEU A 318 24.66 8.31 9.84
C LEU A 318 25.45 7.81 8.62
N VAL A 319 24.84 7.76 7.44
CA VAL A 319 25.52 7.33 6.20
C VAL A 319 26.51 8.38 5.70
N GLY A 320 26.31 9.65 6.08
CA GLY A 320 27.22 10.76 5.77
C GLY A 320 28.64 10.57 6.34
N TYR A 321 28.82 9.72 7.36
CA TYR A 321 30.15 9.39 7.90
C TYR A 321 31.02 8.59 6.92
N ALA A 322 30.41 7.94 5.92
CA ALA A 322 31.12 7.17 4.91
C ALA A 322 31.45 7.99 3.64
N THR A 323 31.49 9.33 3.71
CA THR A 323 31.72 10.24 2.57
C THR A 323 30.70 10.13 1.42
N ARG A 324 29.57 9.46 1.64
CA ARG A 324 28.48 9.36 0.67
C ARG A 324 27.43 10.43 0.94
N ASN A 325 26.78 10.91 -0.13
CA ASN A 325 25.69 11.87 0.00
C ASN A 325 24.43 11.19 0.58
N PRO A 326 23.95 11.58 1.77
CA PRO A 326 22.79 10.96 2.41
C PRO A 326 21.50 11.03 1.58
N LYS A 327 21.33 12.07 0.76
CA LYS A 327 20.13 12.25 -0.07
C LYS A 327 20.06 11.23 -1.19
N ASN A 328 21.18 10.96 -1.84
CA ASN A 328 21.26 9.96 -2.90
C ASN A 328 21.02 8.56 -2.33
N GLU A 329 21.61 8.25 -1.18
CA GLU A 329 21.38 6.99 -0.48
C GLU A 329 19.93 6.82 -0.03
N TYR A 330 19.29 7.89 0.47
CA TYR A 330 17.86 7.87 0.80
C TYR A 330 17.01 7.57 -0.44
N LYS A 331 17.28 8.22 -1.58
CA LYS A 331 16.55 7.98 -2.83
C LYS A 331 16.68 6.52 -3.28
N ILE A 332 17.90 5.98 -3.32
CA ILE A 332 18.16 4.61 -3.77
C ILE A 332 17.49 3.59 -2.83
N ARG A 333 17.71 3.73 -1.52
CA ARG A 333 17.14 2.80 -0.53
C ARG A 333 15.63 2.92 -0.45
N GLY A 334 15.10 4.15 -0.50
CA GLY A 334 13.67 4.41 -0.50
C GLY A 334 12.99 3.84 -1.73
N PHE A 335 13.65 3.88 -2.89
CA PHE A 335 13.17 3.22 -4.11
C PHE A 335 13.16 1.70 -3.98
N ASN A 336 14.23 1.09 -3.45
CA ASN A 336 14.28 -0.36 -3.25
C ASN A 336 13.21 -0.84 -2.26
N LEU A 337 13.04 -0.16 -1.12
CA LEU A 337 11.96 -0.47 -0.17
C LEU A 337 10.57 -0.39 -0.82
N PHE A 338 10.36 0.61 -1.68
CA PHE A 338 9.11 0.76 -2.41
C PHE A 338 8.90 -0.36 -3.44
N LYS A 339 9.95 -0.74 -4.17
CA LYS A 339 9.92 -1.87 -5.10
C LYS A 339 9.59 -3.17 -4.37
N ASP A 340 10.29 -3.46 -3.27
CA ASP A 340 10.07 -4.66 -2.46
C ASP A 340 8.63 -4.71 -1.90
N MET A 341 8.11 -3.57 -1.44
CA MET A 341 6.72 -3.45 -1.01
C MET A 341 5.75 -3.72 -2.16
N TRP A 342 6.01 -3.17 -3.35
CA TRP A 342 5.16 -3.35 -4.52
C TRP A 342 5.10 -4.82 -4.96
N GLU A 343 6.26 -5.46 -5.11
CA GLU A 343 6.37 -6.89 -5.41
C GLU A 343 5.72 -7.73 -4.30
N GLY A 344 5.83 -7.30 -3.04
CA GLY A 344 5.15 -7.91 -1.90
C GLY A 344 3.62 -7.89 -2.00
N ILE A 345 3.04 -6.77 -2.44
CA ILE A 345 1.59 -6.66 -2.70
C ILE A 345 1.19 -7.66 -3.79
N GLU A 346 1.88 -7.63 -4.93
CA GLU A 346 1.61 -8.50 -6.08
C GLU A 346 1.67 -9.99 -5.69
N HIS A 347 2.75 -10.41 -5.04
CA HIS A 347 2.91 -11.80 -4.61
C HIS A 347 1.87 -12.24 -3.58
N THR A 348 1.58 -11.40 -2.58
CA THR A 348 0.65 -11.76 -1.51
C THR A 348 -0.79 -11.82 -2.01
N VAL A 349 -1.17 -10.91 -2.92
CA VAL A 349 -2.49 -10.93 -3.54
C VAL A 349 -2.66 -12.21 -4.36
N LEU A 350 -1.69 -12.55 -5.22
CA LEU A 350 -1.78 -13.76 -6.05
C LEU A 350 -1.86 -15.02 -5.17
N ASP A 351 -1.02 -15.12 -4.12
CA ASP A 351 -1.07 -16.26 -3.19
C ASP A 351 -2.41 -16.36 -2.45
N LYS A 352 -2.99 -15.23 -2.01
CA LYS A 352 -4.33 -15.21 -1.40
C LYS A 352 -5.41 -15.63 -2.37
N VAL A 353 -5.35 -15.16 -3.61
CA VAL A 353 -6.31 -15.55 -4.66
C VAL A 353 -6.20 -17.05 -4.92
N LEU A 354 -5.03 -17.59 -5.22
CA LEU A 354 -4.81 -19.03 -5.44
C LEU A 354 -5.15 -19.87 -4.19
N GLY A 355 -4.91 -19.28 -3.02
CA GLY A 355 -5.18 -19.78 -1.68
C GLY A 355 -6.65 -19.89 -1.30
N MET A 356 -7.51 -19.08 -1.92
CA MET A 356 -8.91 -18.92 -1.56
C MET A 356 -9.67 -20.25 -1.66
N ARG A 357 -10.53 -20.52 -0.67
CA ARG A 357 -11.44 -21.68 -0.63
C ARG A 357 -12.79 -21.23 -0.10
N LEU A 358 -13.87 -21.72 -0.69
CA LEU A 358 -15.20 -21.56 -0.11
C LEU A 358 -15.35 -22.55 1.06
N THR A 359 -15.87 -22.07 2.18
CA THR A 359 -16.50 -22.98 3.14
C THR A 359 -17.84 -23.47 2.58
N ALA A 360 -18.31 -24.66 2.97
CA ALA A 360 -19.59 -25.20 2.51
C ALA A 360 -20.81 -24.30 2.87
N GLU A 361 -20.65 -23.42 3.85
CA GLU A 361 -21.61 -22.36 4.16
C GLU A 361 -21.51 -21.20 3.17
N GLN A 362 -20.29 -20.74 2.84
CA GLN A 362 -20.07 -19.70 1.83
C GLN A 362 -20.43 -20.14 0.41
N GLN A 363 -20.30 -21.43 0.08
CA GLN A 363 -20.67 -21.97 -1.22
C GLN A 363 -22.19 -21.96 -1.41
N ARG A 364 -22.95 -22.41 -0.40
CA ARG A 364 -24.42 -22.29 -0.37
C ARG A 364 -24.86 -20.83 -0.33
N GLN A 365 -24.21 -20.00 0.48
CA GLN A 365 -24.47 -18.56 0.54
C GLN A 365 -23.99 -17.79 -0.69
N ALA A 366 -23.16 -18.33 -1.58
CA ALA A 366 -22.74 -17.72 -2.84
C ALA A 366 -23.69 -18.12 -3.98
N GLU A 367 -24.17 -19.37 -3.97
CA GLU A 367 -25.27 -19.87 -4.80
C GLU A 367 -26.59 -19.15 -4.46
N GLU A 368 -26.87 -18.92 -3.18
CA GLU A 368 -27.93 -18.01 -2.67
C GLU A 368 -27.50 -16.52 -2.71
N GLY A 369 -26.23 -16.24 -3.08
CA GLY A 369 -25.46 -15.06 -2.66
C GLY A 369 -25.50 -13.81 -3.49
N ALA A 370 -26.04 -13.89 -4.69
CA ALA A 370 -26.52 -12.68 -5.35
C ALA A 370 -27.54 -11.93 -4.45
N GLU A 371 -28.16 -12.62 -3.49
CA GLU A 371 -29.08 -12.08 -2.47
C GLU A 371 -28.43 -11.87 -1.08
N TYR A 372 -27.37 -12.64 -0.72
CA TYR A 372 -26.69 -12.54 0.58
C TYR A 372 -26.00 -11.17 0.79
N GLU A 373 -25.41 -10.56 -0.24
CA GLU A 373 -24.83 -9.21 -0.10
C GLU A 373 -25.91 -8.15 0.17
N THR A 374 -27.11 -8.31 -0.39
CA THR A 374 -28.27 -7.43 -0.12
C THR A 374 -28.79 -7.58 1.31
N ALA A 375 -28.70 -8.79 1.87
CA ALA A 375 -29.06 -9.09 3.27
C ALA A 375 -27.99 -8.64 4.29
N VAL A 376 -26.71 -8.92 4.02
CA VAL A 376 -25.56 -8.54 4.86
C VAL A 376 -25.31 -7.04 4.81
N THR A 377 -25.61 -6.36 3.69
CA THR A 377 -25.50 -4.89 3.60
C THR A 377 -26.64 -4.17 4.34
N ARG A 378 -27.86 -4.74 4.37
CA ARG A 378 -28.93 -4.30 5.29
C ARG A 378 -28.56 -4.52 6.76
N ALA A 379 -27.86 -5.60 7.08
CA ALA A 379 -27.36 -5.85 8.44
C ALA A 379 -26.18 -4.94 8.83
N ASN A 380 -25.23 -4.69 7.92
CA ASN A 380 -24.04 -3.86 8.15
C ASN A 380 -24.33 -2.35 8.19
N SER A 381 -25.37 -1.89 7.49
CA SER A 381 -25.89 -0.51 7.66
C SER A 381 -26.52 -0.28 9.04
N GLN A 382 -27.06 -1.33 9.67
CA GLN A 382 -27.50 -1.30 11.07
C GLN A 382 -26.33 -1.40 12.07
N ASP A 383 -25.28 -2.17 11.76
CA ASP A 383 -24.08 -2.30 12.61
C ASP A 383 -23.12 -1.12 12.57
N ARG A 384 -23.14 -0.27 11.53
CA ARG A 384 -22.41 1.03 11.55
C ARG A 384 -22.86 1.97 12.68
N ARG A 385 -24.10 1.83 13.19
CA ARG A 385 -24.56 2.52 14.40
C ARG A 385 -23.94 1.95 15.68
N ARG A 386 -23.54 0.68 15.70
CA ARG A 386 -22.86 0.00 16.83
C ARG A 386 -21.33 0.19 16.80
N ALA A 387 -20.72 0.29 15.62
CA ALA A 387 -19.28 0.48 15.44
C ALA A 387 -18.74 1.83 15.99
N ARG A 388 -19.59 2.86 16.10
CA ARG A 388 -19.27 4.11 16.84
C ARG A 388 -18.91 3.86 18.32
N GLY A 389 -19.30 2.73 18.90
CA GLY A 389 -18.92 2.31 20.25
C GLY A 389 -17.55 1.61 20.37
N SER A 390 -16.97 1.14 19.26
CA SER A 390 -15.68 0.41 19.26
C SER A 390 -14.47 1.33 19.09
N ALA A 391 -14.64 2.45 18.37
CA ALA A 391 -13.60 3.47 18.18
C ALA A 391 -13.04 4.06 19.49
N ARG A 392 -13.80 3.97 20.60
CA ARG A 392 -13.39 4.40 21.94
C ARG A 392 -12.41 3.45 22.63
N ARG A 393 -12.28 2.19 22.17
CA ARG A 393 -11.36 1.18 22.73
C ARG A 393 -9.98 1.17 22.07
N GLN A 394 -9.89 1.51 20.79
CA GLN A 394 -8.61 1.63 20.07
C GLN A 394 -7.83 2.92 20.41
N ALA A 395 -8.51 3.97 20.88
CA ALA A 395 -7.86 5.19 21.36
C ALA A 395 -6.95 4.95 22.59
N ALA A 396 -7.20 3.88 23.36
CA ALA A 396 -6.44 3.56 24.59
C ALA A 396 -5.11 2.83 24.35
N SER A 397 -4.91 2.13 23.22
CA SER A 397 -3.64 1.43 22.96
C SER A 397 -2.56 2.34 22.35
N ASN A 398 -2.96 3.42 21.67
CA ASN A 398 -2.03 4.39 21.07
C ASN A 398 -1.37 5.31 22.11
N GLU A 399 -1.97 5.47 23.28
CA GLU A 399 -1.42 6.31 24.37
C GLU A 399 -0.16 5.69 24.99
N GLN A 400 -0.07 4.36 25.01
CA GLN A 400 1.05 3.63 25.60
C GLN A 400 2.29 3.62 24.68
N LEU A 401 2.07 3.60 23.36
CA LEU A 401 3.13 3.72 22.35
C LEU A 401 3.72 5.14 22.33
N SER A 402 2.88 6.16 22.46
CA SER A 402 3.30 7.56 22.52
C SER A 402 4.20 7.84 23.73
N ARG A 403 3.85 7.31 24.91
CA ARG A 403 4.65 7.49 26.14
C ARG A 403 6.03 6.83 26.06
N LEU A 404 6.13 5.67 25.42
CA LEU A 404 7.41 4.97 25.22
C LEU A 404 8.33 5.72 24.24
N GLN A 405 7.76 6.28 23.17
CA GLN A 405 8.51 7.09 22.20
C GLN A 405 9.00 8.41 22.81
N GLU A 406 8.21 9.02 23.69
CA GLU A 406 8.56 10.25 24.39
C GLU A 406 9.67 10.05 25.43
N ALA A 407 9.62 8.95 26.19
CA ALA A 407 10.67 8.58 27.13
C ALA A 407 12.01 8.28 26.44
N ALA A 408 11.98 7.63 25.27
CA ALA A 408 13.17 7.38 24.47
C ALA A 408 13.81 8.67 23.92
N ARG A 409 12.99 9.64 23.49
CA ARG A 409 13.47 10.97 23.07
C ARG A 409 14.15 11.74 24.20
N GLN A 410 13.56 11.71 25.40
CA GLN A 410 14.13 12.38 26.57
C GLN A 410 15.47 11.77 27.01
N ALA A 411 15.60 10.43 26.96
CA ALA A 411 16.85 9.73 27.26
C ALA A 411 17.98 10.04 26.25
N MET A 412 17.65 10.22 24.97
CA MET A 412 18.65 10.62 23.97
C MET A 412 19.02 12.10 24.09
N ALA A 413 18.08 12.97 24.49
CA ALA A 413 18.36 14.39 24.72
C ALA A 413 19.28 14.62 25.92
N THR A 414 19.12 13.86 27.01
CA THR A 414 20.03 13.92 28.16
C THR A 414 21.43 13.40 27.84
N LEU A 415 21.55 12.34 27.03
CA LEU A 415 22.85 11.86 26.53
C LEU A 415 23.55 12.88 25.61
N ALA A 416 22.79 13.67 24.85
CA ALA A 416 23.36 14.74 24.01
C ALA A 416 23.88 15.93 24.84
N GLN A 417 23.28 16.20 26.00
CA GLN A 417 23.67 17.31 26.89
C GLN A 417 24.90 16.99 27.76
N THR A 418 25.18 15.72 28.06
CA THR A 418 26.31 15.32 28.91
C THR A 418 27.65 15.26 28.19
N GLY A 419 27.69 15.46 26.86
CA GLY A 419 28.93 15.56 26.08
C GLY A 419 29.76 14.27 25.96
N LEU A 420 29.31 13.15 26.54
CA LEU A 420 29.97 11.86 26.39
C LEU A 420 29.58 11.20 25.07
N LYS A 421 30.57 10.92 24.22
CA LYS A 421 30.35 10.13 23.00
C LYS A 421 30.07 8.67 23.39
N PRO A 422 28.92 8.09 23.03
CA PRO A 422 28.62 6.70 23.33
C PRO A 422 29.60 5.78 22.59
N THR A 423 30.01 4.71 23.26
CA THR A 423 30.92 3.69 22.74
C THR A 423 30.29 2.88 21.60
N GLY A 424 31.10 2.18 20.81
CA GLY A 424 30.61 1.38 19.68
C GLY A 424 29.61 0.30 20.07
N GLU A 425 29.76 -0.28 21.26
CA GLU A 425 28.85 -1.30 21.80
C GLU A 425 27.52 -0.71 22.28
N GLU A 426 27.53 0.45 22.91
CA GLU A 426 26.30 1.14 23.34
C GLU A 426 25.46 1.60 22.14
N ARG A 427 26.12 2.00 21.03
CA ARG A 427 25.47 2.31 19.76
C ARG A 427 24.84 1.08 19.11
N ALA A 428 25.54 -0.06 19.15
CA ALA A 428 25.03 -1.32 18.62
C ALA A 428 23.85 -1.85 19.46
N ALA A 429 23.90 -1.71 20.79
CA ALA A 429 22.84 -2.12 21.70
C ALA A 429 21.57 -1.25 21.55
N ALA A 430 21.72 0.07 21.40
CA ALA A 430 20.59 0.98 21.14
C ALA A 430 19.96 0.72 19.76
N ALA A 431 20.77 0.47 18.73
CA ALA A 431 20.27 0.09 17.40
C ALA A 431 19.52 -1.26 17.43
N ALA A 432 20.00 -2.23 18.21
CA ALA A 432 19.33 -3.53 18.39
C ALA A 432 18.02 -3.44 19.20
N ALA A 433 17.93 -2.53 20.17
CA ALA A 433 16.71 -2.32 20.95
C ALA A 433 15.58 -1.68 20.13
N ILE A 434 15.93 -0.78 19.20
CA ILE A 434 14.97 -0.11 18.30
C ILE A 434 14.45 -1.10 17.23
N THR A 435 15.32 -1.96 16.70
CA THR A 435 14.92 -2.98 15.70
C THR A 435 14.21 -4.18 16.34
N GLY A 436 14.53 -4.55 17.58
CA GLY A 436 13.93 -5.66 18.29
C GLY A 436 12.49 -5.44 18.79
N ALA A 437 12.05 -4.18 18.95
CA ALA A 437 10.70 -3.88 19.41
C ALA A 437 9.60 -4.13 18.35
N ALA A 438 9.94 -4.13 17.06
CA ALA A 438 9.01 -4.42 15.97
C ALA A 438 8.73 -5.93 15.80
N ALA A 439 9.66 -6.80 16.21
CA ALA A 439 9.50 -8.25 16.09
C ALA A 439 8.66 -8.87 17.24
N GLY A 440 8.35 -8.12 18.30
CA GLY A 440 7.70 -8.64 19.51
C GLY A 440 6.16 -8.66 19.49
N GLU A 441 5.52 -8.05 18.49
CA GLU A 441 4.05 -7.98 18.42
C GLU A 441 3.41 -9.01 17.48
N GLU A 442 4.14 -9.60 16.55
CA GLU A 442 3.60 -10.67 15.67
C GLU A 442 3.41 -12.00 16.41
N ASP A 443 4.15 -12.25 17.49
CA ASP A 443 4.15 -13.54 18.21
C ASP A 443 2.99 -13.69 19.24
N LYS A 444 2.09 -12.70 19.37
CA LYS A 444 0.96 -12.75 20.33
C LYS A 444 -0.42 -12.94 19.69
N ALA A 445 -0.54 -12.94 18.37
CA ALA A 445 -1.81 -13.21 17.70
C ALA A 445 -2.02 -14.70 17.33
N ALA A 446 -0.99 -15.55 17.43
CA ALA A 446 -1.09 -16.96 17.10
C ALA A 446 -0.53 -17.87 18.20
N SER A 447 -1.37 -18.35 19.12
CA SER A 447 -1.34 -19.73 19.63
C SER A 447 -2.30 -19.96 20.80
N GLY A 448 -3.56 -20.27 20.47
CA GLY A 448 -4.29 -21.30 21.21
C GLY A 448 -3.69 -22.66 20.83
N GLY A 449 -2.82 -23.22 21.67
CA GLY A 449 -2.22 -24.53 21.42
C GLY A 449 -0.97 -24.76 22.26
N GLY A 450 -1.14 -25.46 23.39
CA GLY A 450 -0.05 -25.71 24.32
C GLY A 450 1.08 -26.56 23.73
N ARG A 451 2.34 -26.11 23.91
CA ARG A 451 3.51 -26.98 23.83
C ARG A 451 4.48 -26.67 24.97
N ARG A 452 4.87 -27.71 25.71
CA ARG A 452 5.68 -27.66 26.94
C ARG A 452 7.01 -26.94 26.73
N ARG A 453 7.34 -25.99 27.62
CA ARG A 453 8.67 -25.36 27.75
C ARG A 453 9.73 -26.41 28.11
N ARG A 454 10.82 -26.49 27.34
CA ARG A 454 12.03 -27.28 27.67
C ARG A 454 12.87 -26.47 28.68
N ARG A 455 13.20 -27.05 29.83
CA ARG A 455 14.14 -26.46 30.82
C ARG A 455 15.57 -26.82 30.43
N GLY A 456 16.39 -25.83 30.11
CA GLY A 456 17.84 -25.95 29.96
C GLY A 456 18.46 -24.80 29.13
N PRO A 457 19.71 -24.40 29.40
CA PRO A 457 20.39 -23.36 28.62
C PRO A 457 20.57 -23.80 27.16
N LYS A 458 20.42 -22.85 26.24
CA LYS A 458 20.46 -23.07 24.79
C LYS A 458 21.90 -23.34 24.36
N VAL A 459 22.22 -24.58 23.99
CA VAL A 459 23.54 -24.97 23.49
C VAL A 459 23.64 -24.63 22.01
N GLY A 460 24.65 -23.86 21.61
CA GLY A 460 24.88 -23.45 20.23
C GLY A 460 25.36 -24.60 19.34
N LYS A 461 25.07 -24.54 18.03
CA LYS A 461 25.46 -25.59 17.06
C LYS A 461 26.97 -25.90 17.05
N ASN A 462 27.80 -24.91 17.39
CA ASN A 462 29.25 -25.04 17.43
C ASN A 462 29.84 -25.18 18.85
N ASP A 463 29.00 -25.35 19.87
CA ASP A 463 29.47 -25.55 21.25
C ASP A 463 29.78 -27.03 21.53
N PRO A 464 30.63 -27.34 22.54
CA PRO A 464 30.87 -28.70 22.99
C PRO A 464 29.56 -29.38 23.42
N CYS A 465 29.34 -30.61 22.95
CA CYS A 465 28.10 -31.32 23.22
C CYS A 465 28.01 -31.74 24.70
N PRO A 466 26.91 -31.43 25.42
CA PRO A 466 26.78 -31.65 26.87
C PRO A 466 26.71 -33.12 27.29
N CYS A 467 26.71 -34.07 26.35
CA CYS A 467 26.81 -35.51 26.65
C CYS A 467 28.24 -35.98 26.98
N GLY A 468 29.23 -35.08 26.96
CA GLY A 468 30.62 -35.40 27.31
C GLY A 468 31.42 -36.13 26.21
N SER A 469 30.90 -36.19 24.98
CA SER A 469 31.52 -36.95 23.87
C SER A 469 32.74 -36.29 23.21
N GLY A 470 33.13 -35.09 23.65
CA GLY A 470 34.24 -34.31 23.06
C GLY A 470 33.98 -33.72 21.66
N LYS A 471 32.79 -33.92 21.09
CA LYS A 471 32.39 -33.42 19.75
C LYS A 471 31.50 -32.17 19.85
N LEU A 472 31.46 -31.36 18.79
CA LEU A 472 30.55 -30.20 18.68
C LEU A 472 29.08 -30.63 18.55
N TYR A 473 28.15 -29.87 19.12
CA TYR A 473 26.72 -30.21 19.22
C TYR A 473 26.10 -30.57 17.85
N ARG A 474 26.35 -29.79 16.79
CA ARG A 474 25.86 -30.06 15.42
C ARG A 474 26.29 -31.40 14.82
N ARG A 475 27.38 -31.99 15.31
CA ARG A 475 27.91 -33.27 14.81
C ARG A 475 27.53 -34.46 15.71
N CYS A 476 26.82 -34.21 16.80
CA CYS A 476 26.34 -35.19 17.75
C CYS A 476 24.81 -35.06 17.89
N HIS A 477 24.31 -34.59 19.02
CA HIS A 477 22.87 -34.49 19.31
C HIS A 477 22.12 -33.43 18.48
N GLY A 478 22.82 -32.55 17.76
CA GLY A 478 22.26 -31.57 16.84
C GLY A 478 22.15 -32.04 15.39
N LYS A 479 22.43 -33.32 15.08
CA LYS A 479 22.31 -33.87 13.71
C LYS A 479 20.86 -34.07 13.25
N ASP A 480 19.94 -34.34 14.18
CA ASP A 480 18.54 -34.67 13.86
C ASP A 480 17.57 -33.51 14.14
N ALA A 481 18.09 -32.28 14.26
CA ALA A 481 17.30 -31.06 14.38
C ALA A 481 17.44 -30.22 13.11
N ALA A 482 16.85 -30.71 12.03
CA ALA A 482 16.49 -29.95 10.85
C ALA A 482 14.98 -29.68 10.88
#